data_AF-A0A7V8WC97-F1
#
_entry.id   AF-A0A7V8WC97-F1
#
_cell.length_a   1.000
_cell.length_b   1.000
_cell.length_c   1.000
_cell.angle_alpha   90.00
_cell.angle_beta   90.00
_cell.angle_gamma   90.00
#
_symmetry.space_group_name_H-M   'P 1'
#
loop_
_entity.id
_entity.type
_entity.pdbx_description
1 polymer ?
#
loop_
_entity_poly.entity_id
_entity_poly.type
_entity_poly.pdbx_seq_one_letter_code
_entity_poly.pdbx_strand_id
1 'polypeptide(L)'
;MSTVACSDTVQATSACSNLDQAAGASGADFIPCAGEMLTALDQLVPLSQAALRGNKQSRLDGETALRQLMPIVSEAGGDRLLVRSTDRDLSDLRAEVHNAVARYRHFYALSVPPNYHPMAARARQQAQWELDRAARHHESARNLYRQMQGR
;
A
#
# COMPACT_ATOMS: atom_id res chain seq x y z
N MET A 1 18.77 1.98 35.14
CA MET A 1 18.37 2.84 34.01
C MET A 1 18.02 1.92 32.86
N SER A 2 16.74 1.55 32.75
CA SER A 2 16.26 0.61 31.73
C SER A 2 15.93 1.36 30.45
N THR A 3 16.46 0.86 29.34
CA THR A 3 16.16 1.27 27.97
C THR A 3 14.69 1.02 27.67
N VAL A 4 13.94 2.09 27.35
CA VAL A 4 12.61 1.98 26.76
C VAL A 4 12.80 1.54 25.31
N ALA A 5 12.61 0.24 25.08
CA ALA A 5 12.49 -0.33 23.75
C ALA A 5 11.12 0.06 23.16
N CYS A 6 11.05 1.23 22.52
CA CYS A 6 9.94 1.62 21.66
C CYS A 6 10.05 0.87 20.32
N SER A 7 9.72 -0.42 20.26
CA SER A 7 9.53 -1.13 18.96
C SER A 7 8.66 -2.39 19.03
N ASP A 8 8.49 -3.05 20.18
CA ASP A 8 7.94 -4.43 20.17
C ASP A 8 6.42 -4.58 20.37
N THR A 9 5.66 -3.49 20.52
CA THR A 9 4.23 -3.60 20.91
C THR A 9 3.22 -3.46 19.77
N VAL A 10 3.65 -3.32 18.51
CA VAL A 10 2.74 -3.30 17.33
C VAL A 10 2.75 -4.64 16.56
N GLN A 11 3.56 -5.62 17.00
CA GLN A 11 3.61 -6.97 16.41
C GLN A 11 2.58 -7.95 17.00
N ALA A 12 1.80 -7.55 17.99
CA ALA A 12 0.70 -8.36 18.49
C ALA A 12 -0.58 -8.05 17.68
N THR A 13 -1.01 -9.00 16.85
CA THR A 13 -2.31 -9.09 16.16
C THR A 13 -2.52 -8.37 14.81
N SER A 14 -1.55 -8.36 13.89
CA SER A 14 -1.91 -8.14 12.48
C SER A 14 -2.49 -9.42 11.89
N ALA A 15 -3.59 -9.31 11.16
CA ALA A 15 -4.16 -10.41 10.39
C ALA A 15 -3.22 -10.88 9.26
N CYS A 16 -2.20 -10.10 8.91
CA CYS A 16 -1.19 -10.46 7.92
C CYS A 16 -0.05 -11.31 8.48
N SER A 17 0.06 -11.46 9.82
CA SER A 17 1.24 -12.07 10.42
C SER A 17 1.43 -13.52 9.99
N ASN A 18 2.64 -13.82 9.50
CA ASN A 18 3.11 -15.13 9.00
C ASN A 18 2.38 -15.68 7.76
N LEU A 19 1.66 -14.85 7.00
CA LEU A 19 1.04 -15.31 5.74
C LEU A 19 2.09 -15.56 4.63
N ASP A 20 3.25 -14.92 4.72
CA ASP A 20 4.38 -15.11 3.80
C ASP A 20 4.94 -16.53 3.81
N GLN A 21 4.82 -17.24 4.94
CA GLN A 21 5.24 -18.63 5.10
C GLN A 21 4.23 -19.63 4.48
N ALA A 22 2.97 -19.22 4.32
CA ALA A 22 1.94 -20.00 3.67
C ALA A 22 1.90 -19.67 2.17
N ALA A 23 2.70 -20.38 1.38
CA ALA A 23 2.62 -20.29 -0.07
C ALA A 23 1.18 -20.56 -0.54
N GLY A 24 0.49 -19.50 -0.99
CA GLY A 24 -0.91 -19.60 -1.40
C GLY A 24 -1.89 -19.71 -0.23
N ALA A 25 -1.72 -18.88 0.81
CA ALA A 25 -2.68 -18.71 1.92
C ALA A 25 -4.13 -18.82 1.44
N SER A 26 -5.00 -19.48 2.20
CA SER A 26 -6.38 -19.63 1.76
C SER A 26 -7.09 -18.27 1.73
N GLY A 27 -8.23 -18.17 1.04
CA GLY A 27 -9.03 -16.94 1.09
C GLY A 27 -9.41 -16.54 2.52
N ALA A 28 -9.66 -17.53 3.39
CA ALA A 28 -10.01 -17.29 4.79
C ALA A 28 -8.89 -16.61 5.59
N ASP A 29 -7.63 -16.91 5.27
CA ASP A 29 -6.48 -16.32 5.95
C ASP A 29 -6.11 -14.96 5.33
N PHE A 30 -6.22 -14.84 4.01
CA PHE A 30 -5.78 -13.63 3.30
C PHE A 30 -6.80 -12.48 3.34
N ILE A 31 -8.11 -12.75 3.36
CA ILE A 31 -9.14 -11.69 3.34
C ILE A 31 -8.98 -10.74 4.53
N PRO A 32 -8.86 -11.20 5.80
CA PRO A 32 -8.64 -10.30 6.93
C PRO A 32 -7.39 -9.41 6.76
N CYS A 33 -6.27 -9.98 6.30
CA CYS A 33 -5.05 -9.26 6.00
C CYS A 33 -5.24 -8.21 4.88
N ALA A 34 -5.97 -8.55 3.81
CA ALA A 34 -6.29 -7.62 2.74
C ALA A 34 -7.09 -6.41 3.28
N GLY A 35 -7.99 -6.63 4.24
CA GLY A 35 -8.71 -5.56 4.93
C GLY A 35 -7.79 -4.55 5.64
N GLU A 36 -6.77 -5.04 6.34
CA GLU A 36 -5.77 -4.19 7.00
C GLU A 36 -4.95 -3.40 5.99
N MET A 37 -4.44 -4.05 4.94
CA MET A 37 -3.68 -3.39 3.88
C MET A 37 -4.51 -2.31 3.17
N LEU A 38 -5.78 -2.59 2.85
CA LEU A 38 -6.68 -1.63 2.23
C LEU A 38 -6.96 -0.43 3.15
N THR A 39 -7.11 -0.66 4.45
CA THR A 39 -7.29 0.42 5.44
C THR A 39 -6.07 1.34 5.50
N ALA A 40 -4.86 0.76 5.47
CA ALA A 40 -3.63 1.54 5.40
C ALA A 40 -3.49 2.30 4.06
N LEU A 41 -3.89 1.69 2.94
CA LEU A 41 -3.93 2.35 1.63
C LEU A 41 -4.92 3.52 1.59
N ASP A 42 -6.06 3.46 2.30
CA ASP A 42 -7.00 4.59 2.39
C ASP A 42 -6.35 5.82 3.01
N GLN A 43 -5.49 5.63 4.02
CA GLN A 43 -4.78 6.74 4.67
C GLN A 43 -3.80 7.42 3.71
N LEU A 44 -3.21 6.67 2.77
CA LEU A 44 -2.29 7.20 1.77
C LEU A 44 -2.98 8.06 0.71
N VAL A 45 -4.26 7.84 0.41
CA VAL A 45 -4.99 8.59 -0.64
C VAL A 45 -4.98 10.11 -0.37
N PRO A 46 -5.52 10.62 0.75
CA PRO A 46 -5.58 12.07 0.98
C PRO A 46 -4.19 12.68 1.16
N LEU A 47 -3.24 11.96 1.77
CA LEU A 47 -1.86 12.40 1.94
C LEU A 47 -1.16 12.58 0.59
N SER A 48 -1.31 11.61 -0.32
CA SER A 48 -0.70 11.65 -1.65
C SER A 48 -1.29 12.75 -2.52
N GLN A 49 -2.61 12.97 -2.46
CA GLN A 49 -3.27 14.07 -3.16
C GLN A 49 -2.80 15.44 -2.67
N ALA A 50 -2.68 15.63 -1.35
CA ALA A 50 -2.17 16.87 -0.77
C ALA A 50 -0.68 17.08 -1.08
N ALA A 51 0.12 16.01 -1.04
CA ALA A 51 1.53 16.04 -1.41
C ALA A 51 1.73 16.45 -2.87
N LEU A 52 0.91 15.95 -3.80
CA LEU A 52 0.97 16.32 -5.21
C LEU A 52 0.64 17.81 -5.45
N ARG A 53 -0.26 18.38 -4.62
CA ARG A 53 -0.55 19.83 -4.60
C ARG A 53 0.56 20.67 -3.95
N GLY A 54 1.63 20.04 -3.47
CA GLY A 54 2.80 20.70 -2.91
C GLY A 54 2.82 20.79 -1.38
N ASN A 55 1.91 20.10 -0.67
CA ASN A 55 1.95 20.05 0.80
C ASN A 55 3.13 19.15 1.26
N LYS A 56 4.17 19.79 1.79
CA LYS A 56 5.37 19.11 2.28
C LYS A 56 5.10 18.22 3.50
N GLN A 57 4.20 18.62 4.40
CA GLN A 57 3.87 17.83 5.59
C GLN A 57 3.13 16.56 5.17
N SER A 58 2.13 16.67 4.30
CA SER A 58 1.41 15.49 3.79
C SER A 58 2.33 14.53 3.02
N ARG A 59 3.38 15.05 2.37
CA ARG A 59 4.41 14.20 1.76
C ARG A 59 5.17 13.38 2.80
N LEU A 60 5.66 14.02 3.87
CA LEU A 60 6.38 13.34 4.96
C LEU A 60 5.50 12.35 5.73
N ASP A 61 4.26 12.74 6.01
CA ASP A 61 3.26 11.88 6.66
C ASP A 61 2.94 10.67 5.78
N GLY A 62 2.79 10.90 4.47
CA GLY A 62 2.56 9.85 3.49
C GLY A 62 3.73 8.88 3.34
N GLU A 63 4.97 9.37 3.35
CA GLU A 63 6.17 8.51 3.37
C GLU A 63 6.25 7.68 4.66
N THR A 64 5.82 8.26 5.78
CA THR A 64 5.79 7.56 7.08
C THR A 64 4.71 6.48 7.09
N ALA A 65 3.49 6.79 6.64
CA ALA A 65 2.41 5.82 6.50
C ALA A 65 2.78 4.69 5.54
N LEU A 66 3.42 5.00 4.42
CA LEU A 66 3.91 4.00 3.48
C LEU A 66 4.96 3.10 4.13
N ARG A 67 5.90 3.67 4.90
CA ARG A 67 6.91 2.90 5.63
C ARG A 67 6.28 1.96 6.67
N GLN A 68 5.19 2.37 7.32
CA GLN A 68 4.44 1.54 8.26
C GLN A 68 3.64 0.43 7.57
N LEU A 69 3.19 0.64 6.32
CA LEU A 69 2.51 -0.37 5.52
C LEU A 69 3.47 -1.47 5.00
N MET A 70 4.74 -1.13 4.73
CA MET A 70 5.68 -2.08 4.13
C MET A 70 5.88 -3.39 4.91
N PRO A 71 6.01 -3.39 6.26
CA PRO A 71 6.04 -4.63 7.05
C PRO A 71 4.79 -5.49 6.87
N ILE A 72 3.60 -4.89 6.89
CA ILE A 72 2.32 -5.60 6.72
C ILE A 72 2.28 -6.29 5.36
N VAL A 73 2.68 -5.58 4.29
CA VAL A 73 2.76 -6.15 2.94
C VAL A 73 3.79 -7.26 2.84
N SER A 74 4.92 -7.14 3.56
CA SER A 74 5.94 -8.19 3.63
C SER A 74 5.39 -9.44 4.31
N GLU A 75 4.73 -9.30 5.45
CA GLU A 75 4.09 -10.40 6.18
C GLU A 75 2.96 -11.05 5.37
N ALA A 76 2.26 -10.27 4.54
CA ALA A 76 1.25 -10.76 3.60
C ALA A 76 1.83 -11.59 2.42
N GLY A 77 3.16 -11.63 2.27
CA GLY A 77 3.87 -12.37 1.22
C GLY A 77 4.69 -11.52 0.25
N GLY A 78 4.60 -10.19 0.30
CA GLY A 78 5.38 -9.28 -0.55
C GLY A 78 5.22 -9.59 -2.05
N ASP A 79 6.32 -9.92 -2.73
CA ASP A 79 6.29 -10.28 -4.15
C ASP A 79 5.48 -11.56 -4.43
N ARG A 80 5.28 -12.43 -3.42
CA ARG A 80 4.46 -13.64 -3.53
C ARG A 80 2.97 -13.33 -3.71
N LEU A 81 2.54 -12.10 -3.47
CA LEU A 81 1.19 -11.64 -3.81
C LEU A 81 0.90 -11.75 -5.32
N LEU A 82 1.93 -11.79 -6.16
CA LEU A 82 1.77 -11.97 -7.61
C LEU A 82 1.64 -13.44 -8.04
N VAL A 83 1.78 -14.39 -7.10
CA VAL A 83 1.61 -15.82 -7.39
C VAL A 83 0.13 -16.11 -7.57
N ARG A 84 -0.20 -16.73 -8.71
CA ARG A 84 -1.58 -17.12 -9.02
C ARG A 84 -2.04 -18.25 -8.10
N SER A 85 -3.21 -18.07 -7.47
CA SER A 85 -3.96 -19.14 -6.80
C SER A 85 -5.00 -19.77 -7.71
N THR A 86 -5.55 -20.90 -7.30
CA THR A 86 -6.70 -21.56 -7.95
C THR A 86 -7.96 -20.69 -7.92
N ASP A 87 -8.11 -19.90 -6.86
CA ASP A 87 -9.11 -18.83 -6.79
C ASP A 87 -8.60 -17.62 -7.57
N ARG A 88 -9.33 -17.28 -8.63
CA ARG A 88 -9.04 -16.15 -9.51
C ARG A 88 -9.29 -14.81 -8.82
N ASP A 89 -10.40 -14.67 -8.12
CA ASP A 89 -10.77 -13.40 -7.49
C ASP A 89 -9.75 -13.07 -6.39
N LEU A 90 -9.31 -14.08 -5.64
CA LEU A 90 -8.23 -13.96 -4.64
C LEU A 90 -6.88 -13.58 -5.28
N SER A 91 -6.53 -14.17 -6.43
CA SER A 91 -5.31 -13.83 -7.17
C SER A 91 -5.34 -12.37 -7.63
N ASP A 92 -6.48 -11.94 -8.18
CA ASP A 92 -6.66 -10.59 -8.68
C ASP A 92 -6.59 -9.59 -7.51
N LEU A 93 -7.21 -9.87 -6.36
CA LEU A 93 -7.11 -9.02 -5.18
C LEU A 93 -5.66 -8.84 -4.70
N ARG A 94 -4.90 -9.94 -4.60
CA ARG A 94 -3.49 -9.89 -4.19
C ARG A 94 -2.65 -9.04 -5.15
N ALA A 95 -2.84 -9.25 -6.45
CA ALA A 95 -2.14 -8.50 -7.48
C ALA A 95 -2.50 -7.01 -7.43
N GLU A 96 -3.77 -6.67 -7.24
CA GLU A 96 -4.23 -5.28 -7.16
C GLU A 96 -3.69 -4.56 -5.91
N VAL A 97 -3.68 -5.22 -4.75
CA VAL A 97 -3.04 -4.68 -3.53
C VAL A 97 -1.55 -4.44 -3.76
N HIS A 98 -0.83 -5.45 -4.29
CA HIS A 98 0.59 -5.32 -4.59
C HIS A 98 0.87 -4.15 -5.54
N ASN A 99 0.10 -4.05 -6.63
CA ASN A 99 0.25 -3.00 -7.62
C ASN A 99 -0.06 -1.61 -7.03
N ALA A 100 -1.08 -1.48 -6.20
CA ALA A 100 -1.37 -0.22 -5.50
C ALA A 100 -0.17 0.23 -4.64
N VAL A 101 0.37 -0.67 -3.82
CA VAL A 101 1.54 -0.40 -2.97
C VAL A 101 2.75 0.00 -3.81
N ALA A 102 3.05 -0.75 -4.87
CA ALA A 102 4.18 -0.45 -5.76
C ALA A 102 4.05 0.95 -6.39
N ARG A 103 2.85 1.36 -6.79
CA ARG A 103 2.59 2.70 -7.36
C ARG A 103 2.72 3.81 -6.34
N TYR A 104 2.26 3.61 -5.10
CA TYR A 104 2.53 4.56 -4.02
C TYR A 104 4.04 4.69 -3.74
N ARG A 105 4.80 3.58 -3.73
CA ARG A 105 6.26 3.63 -3.59
C ARG A 105 6.90 4.46 -4.70
N HIS A 106 6.49 4.27 -5.95
CA HIS A 106 6.99 5.09 -7.05
C HIS A 106 6.61 6.56 -6.90
N PHE A 107 5.37 6.88 -6.52
CA PHE A 107 4.95 8.25 -6.24
C PHE A 107 5.85 8.95 -5.20
N TYR A 108 6.09 8.28 -4.06
CA TYR A 108 6.90 8.83 -2.98
C TYR A 108 8.41 8.83 -3.26
N ALA A 109 8.89 8.01 -4.20
CA ALA A 109 10.27 8.05 -4.67
C ALA A 109 10.56 9.25 -5.61
N LEU A 110 9.54 9.82 -6.25
CA LEU A 110 9.73 10.93 -7.20
C LEU A 110 9.95 12.26 -6.49
N SER A 111 11.11 12.87 -6.66
CA SER A 111 11.33 14.25 -6.20
C SER A 111 10.52 15.23 -7.05
N VAL A 112 9.62 16.00 -6.42
CA VAL A 112 8.87 17.09 -7.07
C VAL A 112 9.52 18.42 -6.70
N PRO A 113 10.33 19.02 -7.59
CA PRO A 113 11.00 20.28 -7.30
C PRO A 113 10.02 21.47 -7.29
N PRO A 114 10.43 22.63 -6.74
CA PRO A 114 9.63 23.85 -6.74
C PRO A 114 9.24 24.33 -8.15
N ASN A 115 8.15 25.11 -8.26
CA ASN A 115 7.60 25.60 -9.55
C ASN A 115 8.60 26.29 -10.47
N TYR A 116 9.59 27.00 -9.92
CA TYR A 116 10.60 27.71 -10.70
C TYR A 116 11.63 26.79 -11.35
N HIS A 117 11.69 25.50 -10.96
CA HIS A 117 12.64 24.55 -11.51
C HIS A 117 12.17 24.06 -12.89
N PRO A 118 13.04 24.02 -13.92
CA PRO A 118 12.65 23.67 -15.29
C PRO A 118 12.03 22.27 -15.42
N MET A 119 12.35 21.35 -14.52
CA MET A 119 11.80 19.99 -14.51
C MET A 119 10.51 19.82 -13.68
N ALA A 120 10.02 20.87 -13.01
CA ALA A 120 8.92 20.75 -12.06
C ALA A 120 7.61 20.27 -12.70
N ALA A 121 7.28 20.77 -13.89
CA ALA A 121 6.08 20.36 -14.61
C ALA A 121 6.12 18.85 -14.96
N ARG A 122 7.26 18.38 -15.50
CA ARG A 122 7.46 16.96 -15.85
C ARG A 122 7.43 16.06 -14.61
N ALA A 123 8.09 16.46 -13.52
CA ALA A 123 8.10 15.71 -12.28
C ALA A 123 6.70 15.58 -11.67
N ARG A 124 5.90 16.66 -11.70
CA ARG A 124 4.49 16.63 -11.27
C ARG A 124 3.62 15.74 -12.14
N GLN A 125 3.80 15.80 -13.45
CA GLN A 125 3.05 14.93 -14.37
C GLN A 125 3.37 13.46 -14.09
N GLN A 126 4.64 13.11 -13.87
CA GLN A 126 5.03 11.75 -13.53
C GLN A 126 4.46 11.32 -12.17
N ALA A 127 4.50 12.19 -11.17
CA ALA A 127 3.89 11.93 -9.86
C ALA A 127 2.37 11.75 -9.96
N GLN A 128 1.68 12.58 -10.74
CA GLN A 128 0.25 12.43 -11.03
C GLN A 128 -0.02 11.05 -11.66
N TRP A 129 0.76 10.63 -12.66
CA TRP A 129 0.57 9.33 -13.31
C TRP A 129 0.73 8.15 -12.36
N GLU A 130 1.73 8.17 -11.47
CA GLU A 130 1.87 7.11 -10.47
C GLU A 130 0.73 7.13 -9.46
N LEU A 131 0.26 8.32 -9.04
CA LEU A 131 -0.88 8.45 -8.15
C LEU A 131 -2.19 7.95 -8.80
N ASP A 132 -2.44 8.28 -10.07
CA ASP A 132 -3.62 7.80 -10.81
C ASP A 132 -3.60 6.28 -10.97
N ARG A 133 -2.42 5.69 -11.21
CA ARG A 133 -2.24 4.24 -11.26
C ARG A 133 -2.47 3.61 -9.89
N ALA A 134 -1.92 4.20 -8.82
CA ALA A 134 -2.15 3.75 -7.45
C ALA A 134 -3.64 3.76 -7.10
N ALA A 135 -4.35 4.83 -7.45
CA ALA A 135 -5.78 4.99 -7.19
C ALA A 135 -6.60 3.90 -7.91
N ARG A 136 -6.33 3.62 -9.19
CA ARG A 136 -7.04 2.57 -9.94
C ARG A 136 -6.85 1.19 -9.33
N HIS A 137 -5.61 0.82 -9.00
CA HIS A 137 -5.33 -0.48 -8.38
C HIS A 137 -5.95 -0.58 -6.99
N HIS A 138 -5.90 0.50 -6.20
CA HIS A 138 -6.53 0.54 -4.88
C HIS A 138 -8.06 0.38 -4.98
N GLU A 139 -8.71 1.09 -5.90
CA GLU A 139 -10.15 0.98 -6.13
C GLU A 139 -10.55 -0.42 -6.62
N SER A 140 -9.78 -0.99 -7.55
CA SER A 140 -9.96 -2.38 -8.02
C SER A 140 -9.89 -3.37 -6.86
N ALA A 141 -8.85 -3.26 -6.02
CA ALA A 141 -8.68 -4.09 -4.83
C ALA A 141 -9.86 -3.92 -3.84
N ARG A 142 -10.33 -2.70 -3.60
CA ARG A 142 -11.51 -2.42 -2.76
C ARG A 142 -12.76 -3.11 -3.29
N ASN A 143 -12.99 -3.05 -4.60
CA ASN A 143 -14.16 -3.65 -5.22
C ASN A 143 -14.13 -5.18 -5.12
N LEU A 144 -12.97 -5.81 -5.40
CA LEU A 144 -12.77 -7.25 -5.25
C LEU A 144 -12.97 -7.68 -3.79
N TYR A 145 -12.39 -6.95 -2.83
CA TYR A 145 -12.54 -7.22 -1.41
C TYR A 145 -14.00 -7.21 -0.95
N ARG A 146 -14.78 -6.19 -1.36
CA ARG A 146 -16.22 -6.11 -1.03
C ARG A 146 -17.02 -7.25 -1.65
N GLN A 147 -16.71 -7.67 -2.87
CA GLN A 147 -17.36 -8.80 -3.51
C GLN A 147 -17.12 -10.10 -2.76
N MET A 148 -15.90 -10.30 -2.24
CA MET A 148 -15.56 -11.48 -1.44
C MET A 148 -16.21 -11.47 -0.04
N GLN A 149 -16.44 -10.30 0.56
CA GLN A 149 -17.13 -10.19 1.85
C GLN A 149 -18.65 -10.48 1.78
N GLY A 150 -19.26 -10.34 0.60
CA GLY A 150 -20.68 -10.58 0.38
C GLY A 150 -21.04 -11.98 -0.10
N ARG A 151 -20.05 -12.88 -0.21
CA ARG A 151 -20.20 -14.29 -0.58
C ARG A 151 -20.19 -15.18 0.65
#